data_AF-A0ABF7QDL5-F1
#
_entry.id   AF-A0ABF7QDL5-F1
#
_cell.length_a   1.000
_cell.length_b   1.000
_cell.length_c   1.000
_cell.angle_alpha   90.00
_cell.angle_beta   90.00
_cell.angle_gamma   90.00
#
_symmetry.space_group_name_H-M   'P 1'
#
loop_
_entity.id
_entity.type
_entity.pdbx_description
1 polymer ?
#
loop_
_entity_poly.entity_id
_entity_poly.type
_entity_poly.pdbx_seq_one_letter_code
_entity_poly.pdbx_strand_id
1 'polypeptide(L)'
;MDVALMRVLMGLIKDRHGTYYAQRRVPERLQEAVALVLNSGRPRQVFLKKSLGTKSVKEANVAATHVLADFNRTLAAAEALLEQRPTVSVLTDAQIKRMAESYYASKLAEDEEQRREGTGSEPLFQSIAAQLAAAGVEFNTPFAVGELPEAGLSDREIFKRAGSLQYELAVIPQALARGDVSALREELDELLLAFQLDTLDRKSVSYRKLGMAVLAAHVKVLKDIERRNAGDDVPTPALQWPSSVEGSGSLREALEGWKNERQRPADGVHEYTRAVDLFIELHGNLSLADIKRSHASQFREALRQVPRTRRGRLLKAGLSELRQWGQERPAEPKVSSATVNKQLGAVQAIVGWGYRNGMVPDEVPWSDPFKDMRVERQQSTRDAFDPQGLQAVFDAPLFTEQKIPAGGQGAAAVWLPLLALFMGGRQGEFASLRTSDIRGDVETQIPLLWIVRDVGAGKSVKSDAGERVVPVHPQIIQLGFLDYVGRRRVVDGDRAWLFPPVAPDQPGGRKAWAKWWGRYLRNHIGVADPNLVFHSFRHGFQDALRRATPDEELRDALAGRSAAGKSVSRQYGAKQMLQRWGVQKLHETICNVTFPGLDLSRVRAPISSALTRGKRDN
;
A
#
# COMPACT_ATOMS: atom_id res chain seq x y z
N MET A 1 -28.74 -57.60 20.34
CA MET A 1 -28.70 -56.51 21.33
C MET A 1 -27.25 -56.09 21.40
N ASP A 2 -26.80 -55.05 20.70
CA ASP A 2 -27.09 -53.65 21.03
C ASP A 2 -27.12 -52.78 19.76
N VAL A 3 -28.30 -52.29 19.38
CA VAL A 3 -28.43 -51.14 18.49
C VAL A 3 -28.31 -49.92 19.40
N ALA A 4 -27.08 -49.47 19.62
CA ALA A 4 -26.85 -48.16 20.21
C ALA A 4 -27.59 -47.14 19.32
N LEU A 5 -28.68 -46.56 19.84
CA LEU A 5 -29.41 -45.46 19.21
C LEU A 5 -28.40 -44.34 18.92
N MET A 6 -27.90 -44.27 17.69
CA MET A 6 -27.07 -43.16 17.24
C MET A 6 -27.93 -41.89 17.29
N ARG A 7 -27.76 -41.08 18.34
CA ARG A 7 -28.38 -39.76 18.45
C ARG A 7 -27.95 -38.92 17.25
N VAL A 8 -28.94 -38.38 16.54
CA VAL A 8 -28.72 -37.41 15.48
C VAL A 8 -28.18 -36.12 16.11
N LEU A 9 -27.06 -35.60 15.62
CA LEU A 9 -26.52 -34.32 16.04
C LEU A 9 -27.56 -33.20 15.81
N MET A 10 -27.77 -32.36 16.83
CA MET A 10 -28.72 -31.26 16.79
C MET A 10 -28.39 -30.31 15.63
N GLY A 11 -29.37 -30.02 14.77
CA GLY A 11 -29.19 -29.21 13.56
C GLY A 11 -29.03 -30.00 12.26
N LEU A 12 -29.14 -31.32 12.27
CA LEU A 12 -29.28 -32.13 11.06
C LEU A 12 -30.73 -32.18 10.57
N ILE A 13 -30.94 -31.93 9.28
CA ILE A 13 -32.23 -32.09 8.61
C ILE A 13 -32.06 -32.96 7.36
N LYS A 14 -33.12 -33.66 6.96
CA LYS A 14 -33.13 -34.52 5.76
C LYS A 14 -34.03 -33.88 4.71
N ASP A 15 -33.61 -33.88 3.45
CA ASP A 15 -34.47 -33.45 2.35
C ASP A 15 -35.41 -34.57 1.88
N ARG A 16 -36.31 -34.23 0.94
CA ARG A 16 -37.27 -35.19 0.34
C ARG A 16 -36.61 -36.34 -0.43
N HIS A 17 -35.34 -36.23 -0.80
CA HIS A 17 -34.57 -37.24 -1.53
C HIS A 17 -33.70 -38.11 -0.61
N GLY A 18 -33.78 -37.85 0.69
CA GLY A 18 -33.10 -38.60 1.74
C GLY A 18 -31.67 -38.13 2.04
N THR A 19 -31.22 -37.00 1.48
CA THR A 19 -29.89 -36.44 1.71
C THR A 19 -29.88 -35.59 2.98
N TYR A 20 -28.84 -35.75 3.81
CA TYR A 20 -28.67 -34.96 5.03
C TYR A 20 -28.03 -33.59 4.77
N TYR A 21 -28.51 -32.58 5.50
CA TYR A 21 -28.00 -31.22 5.56
C TYR A 21 -27.74 -30.83 7.01
N ALA A 22 -26.70 -30.03 7.23
CA ALA A 22 -26.56 -29.28 8.47
C ALA A 22 -27.26 -27.92 8.31
N GLN A 23 -28.09 -27.56 9.28
CA GLN A 23 -28.80 -26.29 9.34
C GLN A 23 -28.69 -25.69 10.74
N ARG A 24 -28.44 -24.38 10.80
CA ARG A 24 -28.46 -23.60 12.05
C ARG A 24 -29.15 -22.27 11.83
N ARG A 25 -30.03 -21.89 12.76
CA ARG A 25 -30.68 -20.57 12.76
C ARG A 25 -29.68 -19.50 13.21
N VAL A 26 -29.65 -18.38 12.50
CA VAL A 26 -28.83 -17.23 12.85
C VAL A 26 -29.61 -16.34 13.84
N PRO A 27 -29.02 -15.98 15.00
CA PRO A 27 -29.64 -15.02 15.94
C PRO A 27 -30.01 -13.72 15.24
N GLU A 28 -31.15 -13.11 15.58
CA GLU A 28 -31.68 -11.93 14.88
C GLU A 28 -30.68 -10.77 14.79
N ARG A 29 -29.98 -10.48 15.89
CA ARG A 29 -28.92 -9.46 15.96
C ARG A 29 -27.74 -9.69 15.01
N LEU A 30 -27.55 -10.91 14.52
CA LEU A 30 -26.42 -11.30 13.67
C LEU A 30 -26.82 -11.45 12.20
N GLN A 31 -28.09 -11.37 11.83
CA GLN A 31 -28.53 -11.76 10.48
C GLN A 31 -27.98 -10.87 9.37
N GLU A 32 -27.88 -9.56 9.59
CA GLU A 32 -27.30 -8.62 8.63
C GLU A 32 -25.77 -8.79 8.55
N ALA A 33 -25.10 -8.86 9.72
CA ALA A 33 -23.65 -9.08 9.81
C ALA A 33 -23.22 -10.40 9.16
N VAL A 34 -23.98 -11.49 9.36
CA VAL A 34 -23.72 -12.78 8.71
C VAL A 34 -23.94 -12.69 7.19
N ALA A 35 -24.93 -11.92 6.72
CA ALA A 35 -25.16 -11.74 5.29
C ALA A 35 -23.98 -11.04 4.60
N LEU A 36 -23.33 -10.09 5.30
CA LEU A 36 -22.10 -9.41 4.90
C LEU A 36 -20.88 -10.34 4.94
N VAL A 37 -20.69 -11.10 6.03
CA VAL A 37 -19.58 -12.07 6.16
C VAL A 37 -19.62 -13.13 5.06
N LEU A 38 -20.82 -13.56 4.66
CA LEU A 38 -21.01 -14.55 3.60
C LEU A 38 -20.99 -13.95 2.18
N ASN A 39 -20.96 -12.63 2.06
CA ASN A 39 -21.12 -11.90 0.80
C ASN A 39 -22.33 -12.38 -0.02
N SER A 40 -23.45 -12.61 0.68
CA SER A 40 -24.61 -13.34 0.11
C SER A 40 -25.47 -12.51 -0.84
N GLY A 41 -25.21 -11.20 -0.96
CA GLY A 41 -26.03 -10.25 -1.74
C GLY A 41 -27.43 -9.99 -1.18
N ARG A 42 -27.76 -10.55 -0.01
CA ARG A 42 -29.06 -10.40 0.67
C ARG A 42 -28.94 -9.42 1.85
N PRO A 43 -30.03 -8.70 2.20
CA PRO A 43 -29.99 -7.77 3.34
C PRO A 43 -29.83 -8.48 4.68
N ARG A 44 -30.27 -9.74 4.82
CA ARG A 44 -30.15 -10.55 6.03
C ARG A 44 -30.06 -12.04 5.74
N GLN A 45 -29.38 -12.79 6.60
CA GLN A 45 -29.24 -14.25 6.53
C GLN A 45 -29.90 -14.92 7.74
N VAL A 46 -31.03 -15.61 7.52
CA VAL A 46 -31.83 -16.22 8.61
C VAL A 46 -31.32 -17.61 9.02
N PHE A 47 -30.78 -18.38 8.07
CA PHE A 47 -30.27 -19.74 8.31
C PHE A 47 -28.93 -19.97 7.63
N LEU A 48 -28.00 -20.64 8.31
CA LEU A 48 -26.86 -21.29 7.69
C LEU A 48 -27.28 -22.71 7.32
N LYS A 49 -27.15 -23.10 6.05
CA LYS A 49 -27.56 -24.43 5.57
C LYS A 49 -26.57 -24.95 4.53
N LYS A 50 -26.08 -26.18 4.70
CA LYS A 50 -25.12 -26.82 3.77
C LYS A 50 -25.41 -28.32 3.66
N SER A 51 -25.35 -28.84 2.43
CA SER A 51 -25.53 -30.28 2.17
C SER A 51 -24.33 -31.07 2.70
N LEU A 52 -24.59 -32.25 3.24
CA LEU A 52 -23.56 -33.18 3.69
C LEU A 52 -23.29 -34.29 2.65
N GLY A 53 -24.05 -34.31 1.55
CA GLY A 53 -23.81 -35.21 0.42
C GLY A 53 -24.02 -36.70 0.69
N THR A 54 -24.61 -37.08 1.83
CA THR A 54 -24.83 -38.48 2.21
C THR A 54 -26.27 -38.73 2.66
N LYS A 55 -26.75 -39.96 2.44
CA LYS A 55 -28.02 -40.49 2.94
C LYS A 55 -27.85 -41.30 4.23
N SER A 56 -26.61 -41.55 4.64
CA SER A 56 -26.24 -42.31 5.84
C SER A 56 -26.18 -41.39 7.06
N VAL A 57 -26.93 -41.72 8.12
CA VAL A 57 -26.94 -40.95 9.38
C VAL A 57 -25.56 -40.94 10.03
N LYS A 58 -24.83 -42.06 9.96
CA LYS A 58 -23.50 -42.21 10.55
C LYS A 58 -22.49 -41.29 9.87
N GLU A 59 -22.47 -41.27 8.54
CA GLU A 59 -21.61 -40.37 7.77
C GLU A 59 -22.03 -38.91 7.91
N ALA A 60 -23.34 -38.63 7.96
CA ALA A 60 -23.87 -37.30 8.19
C ALA A 60 -23.41 -36.72 9.54
N ASN A 61 -23.45 -37.52 10.61
CA ASN A 61 -22.96 -37.09 11.93
C ASN A 61 -21.45 -36.76 11.91
N VAL A 62 -20.64 -37.53 11.18
CA VAL A 62 -19.20 -37.25 11.03
C VAL A 62 -18.98 -35.96 10.24
N ALA A 63 -19.63 -35.82 9.08
CA ALA A 63 -19.50 -34.65 8.21
C ALA A 63 -20.06 -33.36 8.84
N ALA A 64 -21.12 -33.47 9.65
CA ALA A 64 -21.76 -32.33 10.31
C ALA A 64 -20.81 -31.58 11.24
N THR A 65 -19.86 -32.27 11.89
CA THR A 65 -18.94 -31.67 12.85
C THR A 65 -18.13 -30.52 12.23
N HIS A 66 -17.58 -30.73 11.02
CA HIS A 66 -16.82 -29.70 10.32
C HIS A 66 -17.71 -28.56 9.82
N VAL A 67 -18.90 -28.89 9.33
CA VAL A 67 -19.84 -27.88 8.81
C VAL A 67 -20.42 -27.00 9.93
N LEU A 68 -20.70 -27.58 11.10
CA LEU A 68 -21.15 -26.83 12.28
C LEU A 68 -20.02 -25.97 12.86
N ALA A 69 -18.77 -26.43 12.80
CA ALA A 69 -17.60 -25.62 13.15
C ALA A 69 -17.42 -24.43 12.18
N ASP A 70 -17.65 -24.63 10.87
CA ASP A 70 -17.69 -23.53 9.90
C ASP A 70 -18.79 -22.51 10.24
N PHE A 71 -19.99 -22.98 10.57
CA PHE A 71 -21.08 -22.10 10.99
C PHE A 71 -20.73 -21.30 12.24
N ASN A 72 -20.09 -21.92 13.23
CA ASN A 72 -19.59 -21.24 14.42
C ASN A 72 -18.57 -20.15 14.07
N ARG A 73 -17.65 -20.43 13.13
CA ARG A 73 -16.67 -19.42 12.67
C ARG A 73 -17.33 -18.25 11.96
N THR A 74 -18.34 -18.51 11.13
CA THR A 74 -19.13 -17.44 10.48
C THR A 74 -19.86 -16.59 11.52
N LEU A 75 -20.48 -17.21 12.54
CA LEU A 75 -21.15 -16.48 13.61
C LEU A 75 -20.16 -15.67 14.46
N ALA A 76 -19.01 -16.24 14.82
CA ALA A 76 -17.97 -15.54 15.57
C ALA A 76 -17.36 -14.37 14.78
N ALA A 77 -17.20 -14.51 13.46
CA ALA A 77 -16.76 -13.41 12.60
C ALA A 77 -17.82 -12.29 12.50
N ALA A 78 -19.10 -12.65 12.47
CA ALA A 78 -20.20 -11.69 12.51
C ALA A 78 -20.31 -11.00 13.88
N GLU A 79 -20.06 -11.72 14.98
CA GLU A 79 -19.97 -11.14 16.33
C GLU A 79 -18.80 -10.17 16.45
N ALA A 80 -17.60 -10.57 15.98
CA ALA A 80 -16.42 -9.70 15.96
C ALA A 80 -16.62 -8.45 15.08
N LEU A 81 -17.42 -8.54 14.02
CA LEU A 81 -17.77 -7.39 13.16
C LEU A 81 -18.67 -6.40 13.90
N LEU A 82 -19.55 -6.87 14.77
CA LEU A 82 -20.38 -6.02 15.63
C LEU A 82 -19.61 -5.49 16.84
N GLU A 83 -18.73 -6.29 17.45
CA GLU A 83 -17.86 -5.87 18.56
C GLU A 83 -16.86 -4.77 18.13
N GLN A 84 -16.49 -4.71 16.85
CA GLN A 84 -15.63 -3.65 16.28
C GLN A 84 -16.37 -2.33 15.99
N ARG A 85 -17.69 -2.26 16.19
CA ARG A 85 -18.49 -1.04 16.04
C ARG A 85 -19.34 -0.85 17.31
N PRO A 86 -18.79 -0.29 18.40
CA PRO A 86 -19.58 -0.02 19.58
C PRO A 86 -20.76 0.89 19.20
N THR A 87 -21.97 0.41 19.46
CA THR A 87 -23.19 1.21 19.33
C THR A 87 -23.07 2.40 20.27
N VAL A 88 -22.87 3.60 19.72
CA VAL A 88 -22.93 4.82 20.51
C VAL A 88 -24.37 4.92 21.02
N SER A 89 -24.56 4.96 22.34
CA SER A 89 -25.89 5.05 22.96
C SER A 89 -26.09 6.36 23.72
N VAL A 90 -25.00 7.07 24.00
CA VAL A 90 -24.97 8.30 24.79
C VAL A 90 -24.32 9.42 23.99
N LEU A 91 -25.05 10.51 23.78
CA LEU A 91 -24.50 11.79 23.32
C LEU A 91 -24.54 12.79 24.46
N THR A 92 -23.47 13.57 24.59
CA THR A 92 -23.45 14.72 25.50
C THR A 92 -24.32 15.86 24.96
N ASP A 93 -24.86 16.71 25.84
CA ASP A 93 -25.67 17.85 25.40
C ASP A 93 -24.84 18.84 24.55
N ALA A 94 -23.52 18.93 24.77
CA ALA A 94 -22.60 19.72 23.94
C ALA A 94 -22.46 19.15 22.51
N GLN A 95 -22.37 17.84 22.36
CA GLN A 95 -22.35 17.19 21.03
C GLN A 95 -23.67 17.40 20.30
N ILE A 96 -24.81 17.24 20.99
CA ILE A 96 -26.14 17.46 20.42
C ILE A 96 -26.28 18.91 19.93
N LYS A 97 -25.88 19.88 20.77
CA LYS A 97 -25.90 21.30 20.42
C LYS A 97 -25.05 21.57 19.17
N ARG A 98 -23.82 21.08 19.13
CA ARG A 98 -22.91 21.24 17.98
C ARG A 98 -23.52 20.68 16.71
N MET A 99 -24.06 19.46 16.75
CA MET A 99 -24.68 18.83 15.58
C MET A 99 -25.88 19.63 15.06
N ALA A 100 -26.73 20.15 15.94
CA ALA A 100 -27.87 20.98 15.55
C ALA A 100 -27.43 22.34 14.98
N GLU A 101 -26.37 22.96 15.52
CA GLU A 101 -25.79 24.20 14.99
C GLU A 101 -25.13 24.00 13.62
N SER A 102 -24.40 22.89 13.42
CA SER A 102 -23.81 22.53 12.13
C SER A 102 -24.89 22.25 11.08
N TYR A 103 -25.98 21.58 11.46
CA TYR A 103 -27.14 21.36 10.60
C TYR A 103 -27.77 22.68 10.15
N TYR A 104 -28.04 23.59 11.10
CA TYR A 104 -28.57 24.92 10.80
C TYR A 104 -27.66 25.71 9.84
N ALA A 105 -26.35 25.72 10.11
CA ALA A 105 -25.38 26.40 9.28
C ALA A 105 -25.30 25.80 7.86
N SER A 106 -25.34 24.46 7.73
CA SER A 106 -25.31 23.80 6.42
C SER A 106 -26.52 24.16 5.57
N LYS A 107 -27.72 24.17 6.15
CA LYS A 107 -28.94 24.50 5.42
C LYS A 107 -28.99 25.96 4.97
N LEU A 108 -28.48 26.89 5.78
CA LEU A 108 -28.36 28.28 5.35
C LEU A 108 -27.27 28.50 4.30
N ALA A 109 -26.21 27.68 4.29
CA ALA A 109 -25.20 27.73 3.24
C ALA A 109 -25.71 27.14 1.92
N GLU A 110 -26.49 26.04 1.96
CA GLU A 110 -27.20 25.50 0.80
C GLU A 110 -28.16 26.55 0.20
N ASP A 111 -28.92 27.26 1.05
CA ASP A 111 -29.79 28.36 0.63
C ASP A 111 -29.01 29.52 -0.02
N GLU A 112 -27.88 29.92 0.58
CA GLU A 112 -27.00 30.98 0.06
C GLU A 112 -26.39 30.61 -1.30
N GLU A 113 -25.91 29.37 -1.45
CA GLU A 113 -25.38 28.85 -2.70
C GLU A 113 -26.45 28.87 -3.80
N GLN A 114 -27.67 28.42 -3.50
CA GLN A 114 -28.77 28.48 -4.46
C GLN A 114 -29.16 29.92 -4.83
N ARG A 115 -29.06 30.88 -3.90
CA ARG A 115 -29.30 32.31 -4.20
C ARG A 115 -28.23 32.90 -5.11
N ARG A 116 -27.01 32.39 -5.06
CA ARG A 116 -25.89 32.83 -5.90
C ARG A 116 -25.88 32.17 -7.28
N GLU A 117 -26.08 30.86 -7.31
CA GLU A 117 -25.87 30.02 -8.51
C GLU A 117 -27.18 29.58 -9.19
N GLY A 118 -28.33 29.78 -8.54
CA GLY A 118 -29.60 29.19 -8.94
C GLY A 118 -29.74 27.73 -8.47
N THR A 119 -30.89 27.10 -8.70
CA THR A 119 -31.10 25.69 -8.28
C THR A 119 -30.66 24.67 -9.33
N GLY A 120 -30.22 25.14 -10.50
CA GLY A 120 -29.91 24.30 -11.66
C GLY A 120 -31.15 23.67 -12.32
N SER A 121 -32.35 24.10 -11.96
CA SER A 121 -33.60 23.55 -12.52
C SER A 121 -34.03 24.25 -13.81
N GLU A 122 -33.51 25.45 -14.08
CA GLU A 122 -33.79 26.22 -15.29
C GLU A 122 -33.45 25.50 -16.60
N PRO A 123 -32.28 24.88 -16.79
CA PRO A 123 -31.93 24.27 -18.08
C PRO A 123 -32.93 23.18 -18.48
N LEU A 124 -33.44 22.42 -17.52
CA LEU A 124 -34.47 21.42 -17.76
C LEU A 124 -35.79 22.06 -18.18
N PHE A 125 -36.26 23.09 -17.45
CA PHE A 125 -37.48 23.83 -17.79
C PHE A 125 -37.41 24.42 -19.21
N GLN A 126 -36.31 25.09 -19.55
CA GLN A 126 -36.10 25.66 -20.88
C GLN A 126 -36.05 24.58 -21.96
N SER A 127 -35.41 23.45 -21.70
CA SER A 127 -35.35 22.33 -22.65
C SER A 127 -36.72 21.72 -22.94
N ILE A 128 -37.58 21.59 -21.92
CA ILE A 128 -38.94 21.06 -22.07
C ILE A 128 -39.80 22.05 -22.87
N ALA A 129 -39.72 23.34 -22.55
CA ALA A 129 -40.43 24.38 -23.26
C ALA A 129 -40.04 24.41 -24.76
N ALA A 130 -38.74 24.30 -25.07
CA ALA A 130 -38.25 24.22 -26.44
C ALA A 130 -38.74 22.97 -27.18
N GLN A 131 -38.79 21.81 -26.52
CA GLN A 131 -39.31 20.57 -27.11
C GLN A 131 -40.81 20.65 -27.42
N LEU A 132 -41.60 21.21 -26.50
CA LEU A 132 -43.03 21.40 -26.71
C LEU A 132 -43.32 22.35 -27.87
N ALA A 133 -42.58 23.47 -27.93
CA ALA A 133 -42.67 24.41 -29.05
C ALA A 133 -42.28 23.76 -30.38
N ALA A 134 -41.19 22.98 -30.43
CA ALA A 134 -40.76 22.25 -31.61
C ALA A 134 -41.77 21.17 -32.07
N ALA A 135 -42.52 20.60 -31.12
CA ALA A 135 -43.58 19.64 -31.39
C ALA A 135 -44.92 20.29 -31.79
N GLY A 136 -45.00 21.63 -31.85
CA GLY A 136 -46.25 22.35 -32.14
C GLY A 136 -47.30 22.25 -31.04
N VAL A 137 -46.89 21.93 -29.80
CA VAL A 137 -47.79 21.83 -28.65
C VAL A 137 -47.92 23.21 -28.02
N GLU A 138 -49.13 23.77 -28.00
CA GLU A 138 -49.41 25.01 -27.27
C GLU A 138 -49.35 24.75 -25.75
N PHE A 139 -48.58 25.59 -25.04
CA PHE A 139 -48.54 25.59 -23.59
C PHE A 139 -48.57 27.04 -23.07
N ASN A 140 -49.19 27.23 -21.92
CA ASN A 140 -49.23 28.52 -21.24
C ASN A 140 -48.44 28.42 -19.93
N THR A 141 -47.51 29.35 -19.73
CA THR A 141 -46.72 29.43 -18.50
C THR A 141 -46.56 30.89 -18.09
N PRO A 142 -46.69 31.21 -16.78
CA PRO A 142 -46.46 32.55 -16.29
C PRO A 142 -44.95 32.91 -16.20
N PHE A 143 -44.05 31.99 -16.53
CA PHE A 143 -42.60 32.16 -16.39
C PHE A 143 -41.90 32.32 -17.74
N ALA A 144 -40.83 33.12 -17.77
CA ALA A 144 -40.09 33.40 -19.00
C ALA A 144 -39.47 32.14 -19.64
N VAL A 145 -39.60 32.06 -20.98
CA VAL A 145 -39.01 31.00 -21.80
C VAL A 145 -37.98 31.62 -22.74
N GLY A 146 -36.78 31.05 -22.79
CA GLY A 146 -35.66 31.53 -23.61
C GLY A 146 -34.70 32.51 -22.90
N GLU A 147 -35.02 32.93 -21.67
CA GLU A 147 -34.19 33.82 -20.86
C GLU A 147 -33.77 33.11 -19.56
N LEU A 148 -32.46 33.14 -19.29
CA LEU A 148 -31.86 32.62 -18.06
C LEU A 148 -31.21 33.79 -17.30
N PRO A 149 -31.35 33.86 -15.97
CA PRO A 149 -30.53 34.78 -15.18
C PRO A 149 -29.05 34.49 -15.42
N GLU A 150 -28.22 35.53 -15.55
CA GLU A 150 -26.76 35.36 -15.61
C GLU A 150 -26.20 34.78 -14.30
N ALA A 151 -26.84 35.11 -13.17
CA ALA A 151 -26.59 34.54 -11.86
C ALA A 151 -27.87 34.58 -11.00
N GLY A 152 -27.91 33.73 -9.97
CA GLY A 152 -28.98 33.68 -8.98
C GLY A 152 -30.26 32.96 -9.42
N LEU A 153 -31.33 33.20 -8.67
CA LEU A 153 -32.61 32.50 -8.83
C LEU A 153 -33.53 33.19 -9.83
N SER A 154 -34.23 32.40 -10.64
CA SER A 154 -35.32 32.90 -11.48
C SER A 154 -36.62 33.08 -10.67
N ASP A 155 -37.58 33.82 -11.24
CA ASP A 155 -38.93 33.93 -10.68
C ASP A 155 -39.62 32.57 -10.52
N ARG A 156 -39.37 31.61 -11.43
CA ARG A 156 -39.91 30.24 -11.31
C ARG A 156 -39.30 29.51 -10.13
N GLU A 157 -37.99 29.63 -9.95
CA GLU A 157 -37.29 28.97 -8.84
C GLU A 157 -37.72 29.55 -7.50
N ILE A 158 -37.87 30.86 -7.41
CA ILE A 158 -38.44 31.53 -6.22
C ILE A 158 -39.86 31.03 -5.96
N PHE A 159 -40.73 31.01 -6.97
CA PHE A 159 -42.11 30.53 -6.84
C PHE A 159 -42.18 29.09 -6.34
N LYS A 160 -41.39 28.19 -6.95
CA LYS A 160 -41.34 26.77 -6.55
C LYS A 160 -40.85 26.61 -5.11
N ARG A 161 -39.80 27.35 -4.74
CA ARG A 161 -39.23 27.31 -3.40
C ARG A 161 -40.18 27.87 -2.34
N ALA A 162 -40.90 28.95 -2.66
CA ALA A 162 -41.92 29.50 -1.77
C ALA A 162 -43.03 28.48 -1.48
N GLY A 163 -43.47 27.73 -2.51
CA GLY A 163 -44.45 26.65 -2.34
C GLY A 163 -43.95 25.53 -1.42
N SER A 164 -42.73 25.04 -1.63
CA SER A 164 -42.12 24.03 -0.75
C SER A 164 -41.97 24.54 0.69
N LEU A 165 -41.50 25.77 0.86
CA LEU A 165 -41.30 26.39 2.16
C LEU A 165 -42.61 26.53 2.94
N GLN A 166 -43.69 26.97 2.29
CA GLN A 166 -45.01 27.08 2.91
C GLN A 166 -45.53 25.71 3.40
N TYR A 167 -45.34 24.67 2.60
CA TYR A 167 -45.70 23.31 2.99
C TYR A 167 -44.90 22.85 4.22
N GLU A 168 -43.59 23.04 4.23
CA GLU A 168 -42.74 22.67 5.36
C GLU A 168 -43.06 23.48 6.64
N LEU A 169 -43.30 24.79 6.53
CA LEU A 169 -43.71 25.65 7.64
C LEU A 169 -45.05 25.22 8.25
N ALA A 170 -45.93 24.58 7.49
CA ALA A 170 -47.18 24.03 8.00
C ALA A 170 -47.00 22.71 8.77
N VAL A 171 -45.99 21.90 8.39
CA VAL A 171 -45.81 20.52 8.87
C VAL A 171 -44.76 20.41 9.99
N ILE A 172 -43.57 20.96 9.79
CA ILE A 172 -42.41 20.75 10.68
C ILE A 172 -42.64 21.34 12.08
N PRO A 173 -43.20 22.56 12.25
CA PRO A 173 -43.50 23.08 13.59
C PRO A 173 -44.47 22.20 14.38
N GLN A 174 -45.42 21.54 13.70
CA GLN A 174 -46.33 20.58 14.36
C GLN A 174 -45.60 19.31 14.79
N ALA A 175 -44.66 18.82 13.97
CA ALA A 175 -43.81 17.68 14.33
C ALA A 175 -42.95 18.00 15.56
N LEU A 176 -42.35 19.19 15.63
CA LEU A 176 -41.62 19.67 16.81
C LEU A 176 -42.52 19.73 18.06
N ALA A 177 -43.74 20.27 17.94
CA ALA A 177 -44.68 20.36 19.06
C ALA A 177 -45.11 18.98 19.59
N ARG A 178 -45.18 17.96 18.72
CA ARG A 178 -45.51 16.57 19.08
C ARG A 178 -44.30 15.74 19.49
N GLY A 179 -43.09 16.27 19.31
CA GLY A 179 -41.85 15.52 19.48
C GLY A 179 -41.65 14.40 18.46
N ASP A 180 -42.24 14.53 17.27
CA ASP A 180 -42.16 13.54 16.20
C ASP A 180 -40.89 13.72 15.36
N VAL A 181 -39.79 13.18 15.88
CA VAL A 181 -38.47 13.19 15.21
C VAL A 181 -38.46 12.41 13.89
N SER A 182 -39.50 11.64 13.57
CA SER A 182 -39.55 10.89 12.30
C SER A 182 -39.78 11.78 11.09
N ALA A 183 -40.26 13.01 11.30
CA ALA A 183 -40.47 14.01 10.24
C ALA A 183 -39.17 14.49 9.58
N LEU A 184 -38.01 14.30 10.24
CA LEU A 184 -36.67 14.64 9.71
C LEU A 184 -35.74 13.43 9.71
N ARG A 185 -36.29 12.24 9.43
CA ARG A 185 -35.50 11.00 9.51
C ARG A 185 -34.33 10.99 8.53
N GLU A 186 -34.54 11.47 7.32
CA GLU A 186 -33.52 11.46 6.26
C GLU A 186 -32.39 12.43 6.62
N GLU A 187 -32.74 13.63 7.05
CA GLU A 187 -31.81 14.67 7.50
C GLU A 187 -31.01 14.24 8.74
N LEU A 188 -31.66 13.56 9.68
CA LEU A 188 -30.99 12.98 10.85
C LEU A 188 -30.02 11.87 10.46
N ASP A 189 -30.37 11.01 9.50
CA ASP A 189 -29.50 9.95 9.02
C ASP A 189 -28.28 10.53 8.28
N GLU A 190 -28.47 11.55 7.45
CA GLU A 190 -27.38 12.28 6.79
C GLU A 190 -26.45 12.97 7.80
N LEU A 191 -27.03 13.63 8.81
CA LEU A 191 -26.26 14.30 9.86
C LEU A 191 -25.47 13.31 10.71
N LEU A 192 -26.07 12.18 11.09
CA LEU A 192 -25.38 11.11 11.82
C LEU A 192 -24.24 10.53 10.99
N LEU A 193 -24.44 10.32 9.69
CA LEU A 193 -23.40 9.88 8.78
C LEU A 193 -22.24 10.89 8.71
N ALA A 194 -22.55 12.19 8.59
CA ALA A 194 -21.55 13.24 8.51
C ALA A 194 -20.69 13.33 9.79
N PHE A 195 -21.30 13.05 10.95
CA PHE A 195 -20.62 13.02 12.25
C PHE A 195 -20.06 11.63 12.62
N GLN A 196 -20.15 10.63 11.74
CA GLN A 196 -19.69 9.24 11.97
C GLN A 196 -20.37 8.55 13.17
N LEU A 197 -21.65 8.85 13.36
CA LEU A 197 -22.52 8.32 14.41
C LEU A 197 -23.65 7.46 13.82
N ASP A 198 -23.43 6.82 12.66
CA ASP A 198 -24.40 5.93 11.99
C ASP A 198 -24.79 4.70 12.83
N THR A 199 -24.03 4.42 13.89
CA THR A 199 -24.28 3.36 14.86
C THR A 199 -25.10 3.81 16.07
N LEU A 200 -25.56 5.07 16.13
CA LEU A 200 -26.39 5.57 17.24
C LEU A 200 -27.71 4.79 17.31
N ASP A 201 -28.00 4.19 18.46
CA ASP A 201 -29.25 3.46 18.64
C ASP A 201 -30.46 4.41 18.51
N ARG A 202 -31.29 4.17 17.49
CA ARG A 202 -32.49 4.97 17.19
C ARG A 202 -33.54 4.93 18.31
N LYS A 203 -33.47 3.94 19.19
CA LYS A 203 -34.34 3.84 20.38
C LYS A 203 -33.76 4.56 21.59
N SER A 204 -32.51 5.03 21.52
CA SER A 204 -31.84 5.68 22.63
C SER A 204 -32.47 7.04 22.99
N VAL A 205 -32.27 7.46 24.24
CA VAL A 205 -32.62 8.81 24.70
C VAL A 205 -31.82 9.85 23.92
N SER A 206 -30.56 9.55 23.58
CA SER A 206 -29.67 10.43 22.83
C SER A 206 -30.17 10.71 21.41
N TYR A 207 -30.65 9.68 20.69
CA TYR A 207 -31.25 9.87 19.37
C TYR A 207 -32.49 10.77 19.44
N ARG A 208 -33.35 10.57 20.45
CA ARG A 208 -34.52 11.43 20.66
C ARG A 208 -34.12 12.87 20.99
N LYS A 209 -33.15 13.09 21.88
CA LYS A 209 -32.65 14.43 22.21
C LYS A 209 -32.03 15.13 20.98
N LEU A 210 -31.21 14.41 20.21
CA LEU A 210 -30.65 14.92 18.96
C LEU A 210 -31.75 15.28 17.96
N GLY A 211 -32.71 14.38 17.75
CA GLY A 211 -33.86 14.61 16.87
C GLY A 211 -34.66 15.85 17.25
N MET A 212 -34.90 16.07 18.55
CA MET A 212 -35.57 17.29 19.04
C MET A 212 -34.76 18.55 18.77
N ALA A 213 -33.44 18.51 18.99
CA ALA A 213 -32.56 19.65 18.73
C ALA A 213 -32.50 19.99 17.23
N VAL A 214 -32.42 18.98 16.36
CA VAL A 214 -32.41 19.15 14.91
C VAL A 214 -33.77 19.62 14.39
N LEU A 215 -34.89 19.11 14.92
CA LEU A 215 -36.23 19.63 14.59
C LEU A 215 -36.35 21.12 14.94
N ALA A 216 -35.88 21.53 16.12
CA ALA A 216 -35.88 22.94 16.52
C ALA A 216 -34.99 23.79 15.60
N ALA A 217 -33.81 23.27 15.23
CA ALA A 217 -32.92 23.91 14.27
C ALA A 217 -33.57 24.03 12.88
N HIS A 218 -34.27 23.01 12.38
CA HIS A 218 -34.95 23.04 11.07
C HIS A 218 -36.10 24.05 11.06
N VAL A 219 -36.91 24.13 12.12
CA VAL A 219 -37.93 25.19 12.24
C VAL A 219 -37.30 26.57 12.15
N LYS A 220 -36.11 26.75 12.75
CA LYS A 220 -35.37 28.01 12.66
C LYS A 220 -34.87 28.26 11.23
N VAL A 221 -34.30 27.26 10.56
CA VAL A 221 -33.90 27.33 9.14
C VAL A 221 -35.07 27.83 8.28
N LEU A 222 -36.24 27.20 8.39
CA LEU A 222 -37.40 27.55 7.57
C LEU A 222 -37.83 29.01 7.78
N LYS A 223 -37.88 29.48 9.04
CA LYS A 223 -38.20 30.88 9.36
C LYS A 223 -37.15 31.85 8.83
N ASP A 224 -35.88 31.50 8.93
CA ASP A 224 -34.81 32.36 8.46
C ASP A 224 -34.74 32.39 6.91
N ILE A 225 -35.06 31.30 6.22
CA ILE A 225 -35.26 31.29 4.76
C ILE A 225 -36.48 32.13 4.37
N GLU A 226 -37.59 32.06 5.11
CA GLU A 226 -38.77 32.91 4.89
C GLU A 226 -38.41 34.39 5.02
N ARG A 227 -37.62 34.76 6.03
CA ARG A 227 -37.09 36.12 6.21
C ARG A 227 -36.17 36.55 5.06
N ARG A 228 -35.24 35.69 4.62
CA ARG A 228 -34.41 35.95 3.43
C ARG A 228 -35.26 36.15 2.17
N ASN A 229 -36.35 35.40 2.02
CA ASN A 229 -37.30 35.59 0.90
C ASN A 229 -38.05 36.92 0.99
N ALA A 230 -38.29 37.43 2.21
CA ALA A 230 -38.87 38.75 2.44
C ALA A 230 -37.86 39.92 2.27
N GLY A 231 -36.58 39.62 2.07
CA GLY A 231 -35.52 40.61 1.86
C GLY A 231 -34.71 40.96 3.12
N ASP A 232 -34.88 40.23 4.22
CA ASP A 232 -34.05 40.43 5.42
C ASP A 232 -32.61 39.95 5.19
N ASP A 233 -31.64 40.72 5.70
CA ASP A 233 -30.23 40.32 5.76
C ASP A 233 -30.00 39.33 6.92
N VAL A 234 -30.22 38.03 6.64
CA VAL A 234 -29.94 36.95 7.58
C VAL A 234 -28.61 36.29 7.22
N PRO A 235 -27.54 36.45 8.02
CA PRO A 235 -26.22 35.94 7.68
C PRO A 235 -26.15 34.42 7.75
N THR A 236 -25.36 33.82 6.85
CA THR A 236 -25.01 32.40 6.93
C THR A 236 -23.92 32.21 7.99
N PRO A 237 -24.16 31.45 9.08
CA PRO A 237 -23.13 31.17 10.07
C PRO A 237 -21.97 30.38 9.46
N ALA A 238 -20.77 30.56 10.01
CA ALA A 238 -19.61 29.75 9.60
C ALA A 238 -19.89 28.26 9.87
N LEU A 239 -19.74 27.42 8.85
CA LEU A 239 -19.92 25.98 9.01
C LEU A 239 -18.82 25.39 9.88
N GLN A 240 -19.23 24.88 11.04
CA GLN A 240 -18.40 24.04 11.89
C GLN A 240 -18.74 22.58 11.61
N TRP A 241 -18.26 22.03 10.49
CA TRP A 241 -18.16 20.58 10.35
C TRP A 241 -17.15 20.05 11.40
N PRO A 242 -17.14 18.75 11.73
CA PRO A 242 -15.99 18.15 12.40
C PRO A 242 -14.80 18.18 11.43
N SER A 243 -14.23 19.36 11.29
CA SER A 243 -13.01 19.67 10.55
C SER A 243 -12.11 20.27 11.61
N SER A 244 -11.03 19.55 11.93
CA SER A 244 -10.22 19.65 13.14
C SER A 244 -10.87 19.01 14.38
N VAL A 245 -10.52 17.76 14.65
CA VAL A 245 -10.45 17.31 16.03
C VAL A 245 -9.40 18.20 16.71
N GLU A 246 -9.83 19.12 17.58
CA GLU A 246 -8.91 19.92 18.39
C GLU A 246 -7.88 18.98 19.04
N GLY A 247 -6.59 19.26 18.86
CA GLY A 247 -5.49 18.45 19.40
C GLY A 247 -4.93 17.36 18.49
N SER A 248 -5.52 17.07 17.32
CA SER A 248 -4.91 16.10 16.38
C SER A 248 -3.88 16.77 15.46
N GLY A 249 -2.63 16.29 15.53
CA GLY A 249 -1.53 16.77 14.69
C GLY A 249 -1.75 16.46 13.20
N SER A 250 -1.11 17.26 12.35
CA SER A 250 -1.15 17.14 10.89
C SER A 250 -0.25 16.04 10.34
N LEU A 251 -0.51 15.62 9.10
CA LEU A 251 0.34 14.67 8.39
C LEU A 251 1.79 15.16 8.24
N ARG A 252 2.00 16.47 8.01
CA ARG A 252 3.34 17.07 7.92
C ARG A 252 4.07 17.03 9.26
N GLU A 253 3.40 17.34 10.36
CA GLU A 253 4.00 17.23 11.70
C GLU A 253 4.35 15.78 12.04
N ALA A 254 3.50 14.82 11.64
CA ALA A 254 3.78 13.41 11.82
C ALA A 254 5.03 12.96 11.02
N LEU A 255 5.23 13.50 9.81
CA LEU A 255 6.43 13.26 9.03
C LEU A 255 7.67 13.83 9.70
N GLU A 256 7.62 15.06 10.21
CA GLU A 256 8.76 15.69 10.89
C GLU A 256 9.11 14.97 12.21
N GLY A 257 8.10 14.61 13.00
CA GLY A 257 8.28 13.77 14.18
C GLY A 257 8.91 12.42 13.84
N TRP A 258 8.41 11.77 12.78
CA TRP A 258 9.00 10.52 12.28
C TRP A 258 10.45 10.71 11.81
N LYS A 259 10.83 11.84 11.21
CA LYS A 259 12.23 12.12 10.85
C LYS A 259 13.11 12.25 12.08
N ASN A 260 12.63 12.97 13.11
CA ASN A 260 13.40 13.35 14.29
C ASN A 260 13.56 12.20 15.32
N GLU A 261 12.65 11.23 15.34
CA GLU A 261 12.65 10.13 16.31
C GLU A 261 13.97 9.32 16.35
N ARG A 262 14.62 9.12 15.20
CA ARG A 262 15.93 8.44 15.11
C ARG A 262 16.60 8.70 13.76
N GLN A 263 17.91 8.53 13.71
CA GLN A 263 18.67 8.59 12.47
C GLN A 263 18.16 7.56 11.45
N ARG A 264 17.89 8.00 10.23
CA ARG A 264 17.37 7.18 9.12
C ARG A 264 18.24 7.35 7.87
N PRO A 265 18.28 6.36 6.97
CA PRO A 265 18.95 6.51 5.68
C PRO A 265 18.32 7.64 4.86
N ALA A 266 19.13 8.51 4.28
CA ALA A 266 18.67 9.69 3.51
C ALA A 266 17.70 9.30 2.38
N ASP A 267 17.98 8.23 1.64
CA ASP A 267 17.10 7.73 0.58
C ASP A 267 15.71 7.36 1.10
N GLY A 268 15.63 6.76 2.30
CA GLY A 268 14.37 6.42 2.94
C GLY A 268 13.59 7.66 3.36
N VAL A 269 14.26 8.67 3.91
CA VAL A 269 13.64 9.94 4.29
C VAL A 269 13.09 10.67 3.07
N HIS A 270 13.88 10.78 1.99
CA HIS A 270 13.44 11.40 0.74
C HIS A 270 12.23 10.70 0.14
N GLU A 271 12.21 9.36 0.19
CA GLU A 271 11.11 8.57 -0.35
C GLU A 271 9.80 8.77 0.42
N TYR A 272 9.85 8.76 1.76
CA TYR A 272 8.67 8.95 2.60
C TYR A 272 8.17 10.40 2.50
N THR A 273 9.09 11.37 2.50
CA THR A 273 8.78 12.79 2.31
C THR A 273 8.03 12.99 0.99
N ARG A 274 8.55 12.42 -0.11
CA ARG A 274 7.89 12.51 -1.41
C ARG A 274 6.49 11.89 -1.42
N ALA A 275 6.29 10.76 -0.75
CA ALA A 275 4.98 10.12 -0.69
C ALA A 275 3.97 10.99 0.08
N VAL A 276 4.39 11.58 1.19
CA VAL A 276 3.59 12.52 1.98
C VAL A 276 3.30 13.80 1.19
N ASP A 277 4.29 14.39 0.52
CA ASP A 277 4.08 15.59 -0.28
C ASP A 277 3.08 15.35 -1.42
N LEU A 278 3.15 14.19 -2.10
CA LEU A 278 2.16 13.82 -3.12
C LEU A 278 0.75 13.65 -2.54
N PHE A 279 0.62 13.14 -1.31
CA PHE A 279 -0.67 13.00 -0.64
C PHE A 279 -1.22 14.38 -0.24
N ILE A 280 -0.37 15.25 0.31
CA ILE A 280 -0.71 16.62 0.68
C ILE A 280 -1.09 17.46 -0.54
N GLU A 281 -0.42 17.27 -1.68
CA GLU A 281 -0.78 17.95 -2.91
C GLU A 281 -2.20 17.60 -3.38
N LEU A 282 -2.62 16.35 -3.18
CA LEU A 282 -3.93 15.86 -3.64
C LEU A 282 -5.07 16.20 -2.67
N HIS A 283 -4.81 16.21 -1.35
CA HIS A 283 -5.85 16.29 -0.32
C HIS A 283 -5.68 17.46 0.65
N GLY A 284 -4.60 18.23 0.54
CA GLY A 284 -4.18 19.20 1.55
C GLY A 284 -3.44 18.55 2.73
N ASN A 285 -2.88 19.38 3.62
CA ASN A 285 -2.21 18.93 4.83
C ASN A 285 -3.24 18.63 5.94
N LEU A 286 -3.96 17.52 5.78
CA LEU A 286 -5.01 17.09 6.71
C LEU A 286 -4.44 16.76 8.10
N SER A 287 -5.27 16.98 9.12
CA SER A 287 -5.09 16.37 10.44
C SER A 287 -5.13 14.85 10.32
N LEU A 288 -4.36 14.13 11.13
CA LEU A 288 -4.34 12.66 11.10
C LEU A 288 -5.73 12.06 11.36
N ALA A 289 -6.51 12.66 12.26
CA ALA A 289 -7.89 12.25 12.54
C ALA A 289 -8.83 12.41 11.33
N ASP A 290 -8.52 13.34 10.42
CA ASP A 290 -9.34 13.64 9.24
C ASP A 290 -8.94 12.80 8.01
N ILE A 291 -7.89 11.99 8.10
CA ILE A 291 -7.48 11.09 7.01
C ILE A 291 -8.43 9.90 6.93
N LYS A 292 -9.38 9.96 6.01
CA LYS A 292 -10.36 8.90 5.74
C LYS A 292 -9.86 7.86 4.73
N ARG A 293 -10.51 6.68 4.75
CA ARG A 293 -10.28 5.60 3.75
C ARG A 293 -10.52 6.06 2.31
N SER A 294 -11.43 7.01 2.10
CA SER A 294 -11.67 7.65 0.80
C SER A 294 -10.43 8.36 0.26
N HIS A 295 -9.68 9.09 1.10
CA HIS A 295 -8.43 9.73 0.71
C HIS A 295 -7.38 8.68 0.31
N ALA A 296 -7.21 7.62 1.10
CA ALA A 296 -6.31 6.52 0.74
C ALA A 296 -6.66 5.87 -0.62
N SER A 297 -7.96 5.65 -0.88
CA SER A 297 -8.44 5.12 -2.15
C SER A 297 -8.19 6.08 -3.32
N GLN A 298 -8.52 7.37 -3.17
CA GLN A 298 -8.29 8.39 -4.20
C GLN A 298 -6.79 8.56 -4.50
N PHE A 299 -5.95 8.58 -3.48
CA PHE A 299 -4.49 8.61 -3.63
C PHE A 299 -3.98 7.36 -4.38
N ARG A 300 -4.47 6.16 -4.04
CA ARG A 300 -4.13 4.92 -4.77
C ARG A 300 -4.50 5.04 -6.25
N GLU A 301 -5.72 5.46 -6.57
CA GLU A 301 -6.16 5.56 -7.97
C GLU A 301 -5.38 6.64 -8.72
N ALA A 302 -5.05 7.77 -8.08
CA ALA A 302 -4.18 8.79 -8.68
C ALA A 302 -2.78 8.23 -8.99
N LEU A 303 -2.17 7.50 -8.05
CA LEU A 303 -0.86 6.89 -8.24
C LEU A 303 -0.83 5.88 -9.40
N ARG A 304 -1.93 5.13 -9.63
CA ARG A 304 -2.02 4.17 -10.75
C ARG A 304 -1.98 4.84 -12.12
N GLN A 305 -2.32 6.12 -12.21
CA GLN A 305 -2.30 6.89 -13.45
C GLN A 305 -0.94 7.54 -13.72
N VAL A 306 -0.02 7.53 -12.75
CA VAL A 306 1.27 8.19 -12.89
C VAL A 306 2.12 7.52 -13.99
N PRO A 307 2.66 8.28 -14.96
CA PRO A 307 3.53 7.74 -15.99
C PRO A 307 4.79 7.09 -15.43
N ARG A 308 5.18 5.94 -16.01
CA ARG A 308 6.44 5.25 -15.67
C ARG A 308 7.66 6.12 -15.97
N THR A 309 7.61 6.87 -17.06
CA THR A 309 8.69 7.74 -17.52
C THR A 309 8.19 9.15 -17.65
N ARG A 310 8.83 10.08 -16.94
CA ARG A 310 8.50 11.50 -16.97
C ARG A 310 9.54 12.24 -17.80
N ARG A 311 9.10 13.13 -18.68
CA ARG A 311 9.94 13.98 -19.55
C ARG A 311 9.32 15.37 -19.63
N GLY A 312 10.14 16.39 -19.90
CA GLY A 312 9.67 17.77 -20.06
C GLY A 312 8.87 18.26 -18.86
N ARG A 313 7.68 18.82 -19.10
CA ARG A 313 6.77 19.34 -18.07
C ARG A 313 6.42 18.32 -16.98
N LEU A 314 6.30 17.03 -17.34
CA LEU A 314 5.92 15.96 -16.41
C LEU A 314 6.96 15.71 -15.29
N LEU A 315 8.19 16.22 -15.44
CA LEU A 315 9.19 16.12 -14.38
C LEU A 315 8.86 17.01 -13.17
N LYS A 316 8.16 18.12 -13.41
CA LYS A 316 7.74 19.10 -12.38
C LYS A 316 6.24 19.05 -12.08
N ALA A 317 5.47 18.29 -12.88
CA ALA A 317 4.04 18.12 -12.72
C ALA A 317 3.67 17.52 -11.36
N GLY A 318 2.60 18.07 -10.78
CA GLY A 318 1.97 17.58 -9.58
C GLY A 318 1.19 16.27 -9.78
N LEU A 319 0.81 15.57 -8.70
CA LEU A 319 0.03 14.35 -8.75
C LEU A 319 -1.30 14.52 -9.51
N SER A 320 -1.99 15.64 -9.34
CA SER A 320 -3.26 15.89 -10.04
C SER A 320 -3.07 15.97 -11.56
N GLU A 321 -2.05 16.70 -12.02
CA GLU A 321 -1.68 16.80 -13.44
C GLU A 321 -1.21 15.45 -13.99
N LEU A 322 -0.41 14.70 -13.22
CA LEU A 322 0.05 13.36 -13.60
C LEU A 322 -1.10 12.36 -13.71
N ARG A 323 -2.10 12.47 -12.83
CA ARG A 323 -3.31 11.65 -12.86
C ARG A 323 -4.11 11.93 -14.13
N GLN A 324 -4.39 13.19 -14.40
CA GLN A 324 -5.12 13.60 -15.61
C GLN A 324 -4.39 13.13 -16.87
N TRP A 325 -3.07 13.35 -16.94
CA TRP A 325 -2.26 12.89 -18.07
C TRP A 325 -2.38 11.39 -18.33
N GLY A 326 -2.40 10.57 -17.26
CA GLY A 326 -2.51 9.12 -17.35
C GLY A 326 -3.89 8.64 -17.78
N GLN A 327 -4.95 9.33 -17.33
CA GLN A 327 -6.33 9.06 -17.72
C GLN A 327 -6.57 9.34 -19.21
N GLU A 328 -6.02 10.45 -19.71
CA GLU A 328 -6.06 10.80 -21.15
C GLU A 328 -5.26 9.82 -22.03
N ARG A 329 -4.35 9.04 -21.44
CA ARG A 329 -3.42 8.16 -22.17
C ARG A 329 -3.44 6.73 -21.63
N PRO A 330 -4.55 5.98 -21.82
CA PRO A 330 -4.72 4.63 -21.27
C PRO A 330 -3.72 3.59 -21.82
N ALA A 331 -3.13 3.81 -23.00
CA ALA A 331 -2.13 2.92 -23.58
C ALA A 331 -0.69 3.13 -23.04
N GLU A 332 -0.37 4.30 -22.48
CA GLU A 332 0.99 4.62 -22.04
C GLU A 332 1.41 3.82 -20.79
N PRO A 333 2.67 3.39 -20.65
CA PRO A 333 3.11 2.66 -19.45
C PRO A 333 3.05 3.52 -18.17
N LYS A 334 2.33 3.02 -17.16
CA LYS A 334 2.25 3.63 -15.81
C LYS A 334 3.23 2.98 -14.84
N VAL A 335 3.38 3.60 -13.67
CA VAL A 335 4.13 3.02 -12.56
C VAL A 335 3.57 1.66 -12.15
N SER A 336 4.45 0.76 -11.72
CA SER A 336 4.07 -0.61 -11.32
C SER A 336 3.23 -0.64 -10.02
N SER A 337 2.45 -1.70 -9.80
CA SER A 337 1.77 -1.95 -8.53
C SER A 337 2.73 -1.95 -7.33
N ALA A 338 3.98 -2.37 -7.53
CA ALA A 338 5.01 -2.31 -6.49
C ALA A 338 5.33 -0.86 -6.10
N THR A 339 5.43 0.05 -7.08
CA THR A 339 5.65 1.48 -6.86
C THR A 339 4.45 2.11 -6.15
N VAL A 340 3.23 1.82 -6.60
CA VAL A 340 1.99 2.31 -5.95
C VAL A 340 1.95 1.89 -4.49
N ASN A 341 2.15 0.59 -4.21
CA ASN A 341 2.18 0.06 -2.85
C ASN A 341 3.28 0.67 -1.98
N LYS A 342 4.40 1.07 -2.58
CA LYS A 342 5.52 1.70 -1.88
C LYS A 342 5.13 3.10 -1.39
N GLN A 343 4.49 3.90 -2.26
CA GLN A 343 3.98 5.23 -1.91
C GLN A 343 2.86 5.14 -0.87
N LEU A 344 1.87 4.25 -1.08
CA LEU A 344 0.81 3.99 -0.10
C LEU A 344 1.36 3.58 1.26
N GLY A 345 2.29 2.62 1.26
CA GLY A 345 2.90 2.11 2.49
C GLY A 345 3.71 3.17 3.24
N ALA A 346 4.32 4.13 2.52
CA ALA A 346 5.03 5.23 3.15
C ALA A 346 4.06 6.19 3.89
N VAL A 347 2.97 6.60 3.24
CA VAL A 347 1.95 7.45 3.91
C VAL A 347 1.31 6.70 5.08
N GLN A 348 0.90 5.44 4.89
CA GLN A 348 0.38 4.58 5.96
C GLN A 348 1.34 4.49 7.16
N ALA A 349 2.64 4.38 6.92
CA ALA A 349 3.64 4.30 7.98
C ALA A 349 3.77 5.60 8.77
N ILE A 350 3.67 6.76 8.13
CA ILE A 350 3.68 8.08 8.81
C ILE A 350 2.40 8.27 9.61
N VAL A 351 1.25 7.99 9.00
CA VAL A 351 -0.07 8.08 9.64
C VAL A 351 -0.14 7.16 10.87
N GLY A 352 0.31 5.91 10.76
CA GLY A 352 0.39 4.99 11.88
C GLY A 352 1.47 5.34 12.90
N TRP A 353 2.52 6.08 12.53
CA TRP A 353 3.49 6.62 13.48
C TRP A 353 2.87 7.73 14.32
N GLY A 354 2.18 8.67 13.70
CA GLY A 354 1.52 9.76 14.42
C GLY A 354 0.47 9.26 15.41
N TYR A 355 -0.36 8.30 15.00
CA TYR A 355 -1.32 7.65 15.91
C TYR A 355 -0.63 7.03 17.14
N ARG A 356 0.43 6.23 16.96
CA ARG A 356 1.17 5.60 18.07
C ARG A 356 1.86 6.60 19.00
N ASN A 357 2.09 7.82 18.54
CA ASN A 357 2.71 8.90 19.32
C ASN A 357 1.68 9.91 19.85
N GLY A 358 0.39 9.54 19.90
CA GLY A 358 -0.65 10.36 20.52
C GLY A 358 -1.01 11.62 19.73
N MET A 359 -0.69 11.69 18.44
CA MET A 359 -1.08 12.82 17.58
C MET A 359 -2.54 12.73 17.11
N VAL A 360 -3.26 11.69 17.52
CA VAL A 360 -4.70 11.54 17.35
C VAL A 360 -5.24 11.39 18.78
N PRO A 361 -6.16 12.26 19.23
CA PRO A 361 -6.72 12.17 20.57
C PRO A 361 -7.38 10.82 20.83
N ASP A 362 -7.25 10.31 22.06
CA ASP A 362 -7.69 8.95 22.43
C ASP A 362 -9.22 8.77 22.27
N GLU A 363 -9.97 9.85 22.39
CA GLU A 363 -11.41 9.91 22.17
C GLU A 363 -11.82 9.74 20.69
N VAL A 364 -10.89 9.86 19.75
CA VAL A 364 -11.16 9.65 18.32
C VAL A 364 -11.03 8.15 18.00
N PRO A 365 -12.11 7.49 17.54
CA PRO A 365 -12.02 6.11 17.09
C PRO A 365 -11.05 5.98 15.91
N TRP A 366 -9.93 5.29 16.13
CA TRP A 366 -8.92 5.11 15.10
C TRP A 366 -9.13 3.85 14.29
N SER A 367 -9.13 4.00 12.96
CA SER A 367 -8.98 2.88 12.03
C SER A 367 -7.94 3.25 10.98
N ASP A 368 -7.03 2.33 10.66
CA ASP A 368 -6.00 2.58 9.65
C ASP A 368 -6.64 2.81 8.27
N PRO A 369 -6.56 4.05 7.71
CA PRO A 369 -7.22 4.40 6.45
C PRO A 369 -6.68 3.62 5.26
N PHE A 370 -5.45 3.11 5.36
CA PHE A 370 -4.73 2.39 4.32
C PHE A 370 -4.82 0.87 4.46
N LYS A 371 -5.52 0.37 5.49
CA LYS A 371 -5.71 -1.06 5.71
C LYS A 371 -6.34 -1.72 4.48
N ASP A 372 -5.68 -2.77 3.99
CA ASP A 372 -6.08 -3.55 2.81
C ASP A 372 -6.18 -2.74 1.50
N MET A 373 -5.49 -1.59 1.40
CA MET A 373 -5.45 -0.76 0.18
C MET A 373 -4.41 -1.18 -0.85
N ARG A 374 -3.62 -2.22 -0.56
CA ARG A 374 -2.54 -2.65 -1.45
C ARG A 374 -3.08 -3.24 -2.75
N VAL A 375 -2.46 -2.84 -3.85
CA VAL A 375 -2.73 -3.39 -5.18
C VAL A 375 -1.97 -4.70 -5.35
N GLU A 376 -2.60 -5.70 -5.95
CA GLU A 376 -1.94 -6.95 -6.29
C GLU A 376 -0.67 -6.70 -7.11
N ARG A 377 0.42 -7.32 -6.69
CA ARG A 377 1.71 -7.18 -7.36
C ARG A 377 1.78 -8.20 -8.47
N GLN A 378 1.96 -7.72 -9.70
CA GLN A 378 2.48 -8.58 -10.76
C GLN A 378 3.84 -9.12 -10.33
N GLN A 379 4.02 -10.43 -10.47
CA GLN A 379 5.28 -11.08 -10.15
C GLN A 379 6.37 -10.53 -11.10
N SER A 380 7.55 -10.27 -10.54
CA SER A 380 8.69 -9.81 -11.34
C SER A 380 9.08 -10.92 -12.32
N THR A 381 9.10 -10.62 -13.62
CA THR A 381 9.56 -11.51 -14.70
C THR A 381 11.09 -11.48 -14.85
N ARG A 382 11.83 -11.22 -13.76
CA ARG A 382 13.30 -11.15 -13.82
C ARG A 382 13.85 -12.55 -13.62
N ASP A 383 14.53 -13.05 -14.65
CA ASP A 383 15.08 -14.40 -14.65
C ASP A 383 16.61 -14.39 -14.57
N ALA A 384 17.16 -15.59 -14.36
CA ALA A 384 18.57 -15.87 -14.54
C ALA A 384 18.95 -15.78 -16.02
N PHE A 385 20.22 -15.50 -16.30
CA PHE A 385 20.75 -15.71 -17.65
C PHE A 385 20.72 -17.20 -17.99
N ASP A 386 20.39 -17.52 -19.23
CA ASP A 386 20.59 -18.85 -19.78
C ASP A 386 22.08 -19.10 -20.09
N PRO A 387 22.50 -20.34 -20.41
CA PRO A 387 23.91 -20.63 -20.68
C PRO A 387 24.49 -19.80 -21.83
N GLN A 388 23.72 -19.55 -22.90
CA GLN A 388 24.17 -18.74 -24.04
C GLN A 388 24.36 -17.28 -23.65
N GLY A 389 23.43 -16.69 -22.90
CA GLY A 389 23.54 -15.34 -22.38
C GLY A 389 24.71 -15.17 -21.41
N LEU A 390 24.95 -16.15 -20.53
CA LEU A 390 26.16 -16.16 -19.68
C LEU A 390 27.43 -16.22 -20.52
N GLN A 391 27.51 -17.12 -21.51
CA GLN A 391 28.68 -17.23 -22.37
C GLN A 391 28.93 -15.91 -23.12
N ALA A 392 27.90 -15.30 -23.72
CA ALA A 392 28.01 -14.02 -24.40
C ALA A 392 28.56 -12.91 -23.49
N VAL A 393 28.13 -12.87 -22.22
CA VAL A 393 28.67 -11.92 -21.24
C VAL A 393 30.16 -12.16 -21.01
N PHE A 394 30.57 -13.40 -20.70
CA PHE A 394 31.96 -13.68 -20.31
C PHE A 394 32.93 -13.83 -21.50
N ASP A 395 32.42 -13.91 -22.73
CA ASP A 395 33.20 -13.80 -23.96
C ASP A 395 33.49 -12.35 -24.36
N ALA A 396 32.77 -11.37 -23.78
CA ALA A 396 32.94 -9.97 -24.13
C ALA A 396 34.40 -9.52 -23.92
N PRO A 397 34.94 -8.60 -24.76
CA PRO A 397 36.32 -8.12 -24.65
C PRO A 397 36.71 -7.55 -23.27
N LEU A 398 35.72 -7.12 -22.49
CA LEU A 398 35.88 -6.74 -21.09
C LEU A 398 36.51 -7.87 -20.24
N PHE A 399 36.08 -9.12 -20.46
CA PHE A 399 36.49 -10.29 -19.70
C PHE A 399 37.65 -11.03 -20.37
N THR A 400 37.68 -11.11 -21.69
CA THR A 400 38.69 -11.91 -22.42
C THR A 400 39.96 -11.14 -22.73
N GLU A 401 39.85 -9.84 -23.00
CA GLU A 401 40.95 -8.96 -23.41
C GLU A 401 41.28 -7.87 -22.38
N GLN A 402 40.53 -7.80 -21.27
CA GLN A 402 40.60 -6.72 -20.27
C GLN A 402 40.42 -5.32 -20.86
N LYS A 403 39.66 -5.19 -21.96
CA LYS A 403 39.28 -3.90 -22.54
C LYS A 403 38.14 -3.28 -21.72
N ILE A 404 38.48 -2.75 -20.54
CA ILE A 404 37.52 -2.21 -19.59
C ILE A 404 37.06 -0.81 -20.04
N PRO A 405 35.78 -0.61 -20.41
CA PRO A 405 35.27 0.72 -20.72
C PRO A 405 35.35 1.63 -19.49
N ALA A 406 35.59 2.93 -19.68
CA ALA A 406 35.73 3.89 -18.57
C ALA A 406 34.56 3.83 -17.57
N GLY A 407 33.33 3.70 -18.06
CA GLY A 407 32.13 3.58 -17.21
C GLY A 407 32.08 2.31 -16.35
N GLY A 408 32.89 1.30 -16.67
CA GLY A 408 33.02 0.05 -15.91
C GLY A 408 33.84 0.15 -14.64
N GLN A 409 34.55 1.27 -14.43
CA GLN A 409 35.25 1.56 -13.18
C GLN A 409 36.28 0.48 -12.81
N GLY A 410 37.10 0.08 -13.79
CA GLY A 410 38.22 -0.83 -13.60
C GLY A 410 37.79 -2.21 -13.11
N ALA A 411 38.43 -2.69 -12.05
CA ALA A 411 38.24 -4.04 -11.51
C ALA A 411 36.79 -4.37 -11.11
N ALA A 412 35.97 -3.35 -10.82
CA ALA A 412 34.55 -3.52 -10.52
C ALA A 412 33.77 -4.13 -11.70
N ALA A 413 34.11 -3.76 -12.94
CA ALA A 413 33.47 -4.29 -14.16
C ALA A 413 33.62 -5.81 -14.29
N VAL A 414 34.73 -6.35 -13.81
CA VAL A 414 35.09 -7.77 -13.97
C VAL A 414 34.66 -8.58 -12.77
N TRP A 415 35.01 -8.13 -11.56
CA TRP A 415 34.77 -8.91 -10.34
C TRP A 415 33.31 -8.89 -9.88
N LEU A 416 32.57 -7.79 -10.04
CA LEU A 416 31.19 -7.75 -9.55
C LEU A 416 30.30 -8.81 -10.24
N PRO A 417 30.31 -8.97 -11.58
CA PRO A 417 29.55 -10.03 -12.25
C PRO A 417 29.98 -11.45 -11.84
N LEU A 418 31.30 -11.71 -11.77
CA LEU A 418 31.85 -13.01 -11.37
C LEU A 418 31.43 -13.39 -9.94
N LEU A 419 31.62 -12.47 -8.99
CA LEU A 419 31.20 -12.68 -7.60
C LEU A 419 29.69 -12.86 -7.47
N ALA A 420 28.89 -12.12 -8.26
CA ALA A 420 27.44 -12.27 -8.24
C ALA A 420 26.96 -13.62 -8.78
N LEU A 421 27.63 -14.16 -9.79
CA LEU A 421 27.31 -15.47 -10.35
C LEU A 421 27.66 -16.61 -9.40
N PHE A 422 28.84 -16.58 -8.79
CA PHE A 422 29.35 -17.70 -7.98
C PHE A 422 29.10 -17.58 -6.48
N MET A 423 28.75 -16.39 -5.97
CA MET A 423 28.58 -16.15 -4.53
C MET A 423 27.29 -15.39 -4.19
N GLY A 424 26.49 -15.03 -5.20
CA GLY A 424 25.09 -14.65 -5.03
C GLY A 424 24.80 -13.36 -4.30
N GLY A 425 25.77 -12.49 -4.03
CA GLY A 425 25.57 -11.22 -3.33
C GLY A 425 24.85 -10.15 -4.14
N ARG A 426 24.28 -9.17 -3.44
CA ARG A 426 23.73 -7.96 -4.08
C ARG A 426 24.88 -7.08 -4.57
N GLN A 427 24.66 -6.30 -5.62
CA GLN A 427 25.67 -5.37 -6.13
C GLN A 427 26.25 -4.48 -5.02
N GLY A 428 25.38 -3.95 -4.16
CA GLY A 428 25.78 -3.09 -3.05
C GLY A 428 26.62 -3.80 -1.98
N GLU A 429 26.40 -5.10 -1.76
CA GLU A 429 27.17 -5.92 -0.81
C GLU A 429 28.60 -6.09 -1.32
N PHE A 430 28.76 -6.52 -2.57
CA PHE A 430 30.09 -6.69 -3.17
C PHE A 430 30.84 -5.37 -3.37
N ALA A 431 30.15 -4.32 -3.81
CA ALA A 431 30.74 -2.99 -3.96
C ALA A 431 31.25 -2.42 -2.62
N SER A 432 30.70 -2.91 -1.50
CA SER A 432 31.11 -2.52 -0.15
C SER A 432 32.15 -3.45 0.50
N LEU A 433 32.73 -4.39 -0.25
CA LEU A 433 33.77 -5.26 0.31
C LEU A 433 35.06 -4.50 0.56
N ARG A 434 35.67 -4.77 1.71
CA ARG A 434 37.04 -4.41 2.06
C ARG A 434 37.96 -5.61 1.91
N THR A 435 39.25 -5.36 1.84
CA THR A 435 40.28 -6.42 1.90
C THR A 435 40.11 -7.28 3.15
N SER A 436 39.85 -6.69 4.32
CA SER A 436 39.57 -7.43 5.59
C SER A 436 38.35 -8.35 5.58
N ASP A 437 37.40 -8.16 4.65
CA ASP A 437 36.23 -9.05 4.54
C ASP A 437 36.57 -10.39 3.86
N ILE A 438 37.74 -10.50 3.23
CA ILE A 438 38.22 -11.73 2.60
C ILE A 438 39.35 -12.31 3.44
N ARG A 439 39.06 -13.39 4.15
CA ARG A 439 40.01 -14.00 5.10
C ARG A 439 39.85 -15.50 5.15
N GLY A 440 40.95 -16.20 5.39
CA GLY A 440 40.92 -17.64 5.63
C GLY A 440 40.20 -17.96 6.93
N ASP A 441 39.52 -19.11 6.95
CA ASP A 441 39.18 -19.76 8.20
C ASP A 441 40.44 -20.16 8.98
N VAL A 442 40.39 -20.05 10.32
CA VAL A 442 41.58 -20.27 11.16
C VAL A 442 42.02 -21.74 11.13
N GLU A 443 41.07 -22.67 11.11
CA GLU A 443 41.35 -24.11 11.19
C GLU A 443 41.59 -24.72 9.81
N THR A 444 40.69 -24.45 8.86
CA THR A 444 40.70 -25.09 7.54
C THR A 444 41.49 -24.34 6.48
N GLN A 445 41.87 -23.09 6.74
CA GLN A 445 42.48 -22.16 5.77
C GLN A 445 41.63 -21.89 4.51
N ILE A 446 40.37 -22.35 4.49
CA ILE A 446 39.44 -22.11 3.39
C ILE A 446 39.17 -20.60 3.31
N PRO A 447 39.36 -19.95 2.15
CA PRO A 447 39.07 -18.52 2.00
C PRO A 447 37.57 -18.24 2.16
N LEU A 448 37.24 -17.28 3.02
CA LEU A 448 35.87 -16.87 3.32
C LEU A 448 35.64 -15.40 2.94
N LEU A 449 34.50 -15.14 2.32
CA LEU A 449 33.97 -13.80 2.05
C LEU A 449 32.90 -13.47 3.10
N TRP A 450 33.14 -12.42 3.87
CA TRP A 450 32.25 -11.96 4.94
C TRP A 450 31.41 -10.78 4.45
N ILE A 451 30.09 -10.97 4.42
CA ILE A 451 29.13 -9.89 4.17
C ILE A 451 28.55 -9.54 5.52
N VAL A 452 29.00 -8.43 6.10
CA VAL A 452 28.63 -8.00 7.45
C VAL A 452 28.22 -6.53 7.44
N ARG A 453 27.36 -6.14 8.38
CA ARG A 453 27.01 -4.74 8.59
C ARG A 453 28.18 -4.01 9.26
N ASP A 454 28.47 -2.82 8.78
CA ASP A 454 29.43 -1.89 9.40
C ASP A 454 28.95 -0.47 9.11
N VAL A 455 28.13 0.05 10.04
CA VAL A 455 27.50 1.37 9.89
C VAL A 455 28.56 2.47 9.81
N GLY A 456 29.65 2.36 10.58
CA GLY A 456 30.74 3.33 10.57
C GLY A 456 31.47 3.40 9.23
N ALA A 457 31.56 2.27 8.53
CA ALA A 457 32.11 2.21 7.17
C ALA A 457 31.06 2.47 6.07
N GLY A 458 29.80 2.72 6.40
CA GLY A 458 28.71 2.85 5.41
C GLY A 458 28.28 1.52 4.77
N LYS A 459 28.71 0.37 5.32
CA LYS A 459 28.23 -0.96 4.91
C LYS A 459 26.88 -1.24 5.55
N SER A 460 25.86 -1.47 4.73
CA SER A 460 24.53 -1.84 5.21
C SER A 460 24.05 -3.11 4.53
N VAL A 461 23.42 -3.97 5.32
CA VAL A 461 22.61 -5.08 4.84
C VAL A 461 21.14 -4.72 5.02
N LYS A 462 20.30 -5.14 4.07
CA LYS A 462 18.88 -4.76 4.04
C LYS A 462 18.06 -5.39 5.19
N SER A 463 18.55 -6.48 5.76
CA SER A 463 17.95 -7.24 6.86
C SER A 463 19.05 -7.99 7.59
N ASP A 464 18.79 -8.43 8.82
CA ASP A 464 19.78 -9.18 9.62
C ASP A 464 20.15 -10.52 8.97
N ALA A 465 19.22 -11.15 8.25
CA ALA A 465 19.50 -12.30 7.38
C ALA A 465 20.43 -12.00 6.19
N GLY A 466 20.83 -10.75 5.99
CA GLY A 466 21.82 -10.35 4.99
C GLY A 466 23.26 -10.55 5.45
N GLU A 467 23.51 -10.60 6.76
CA GLU A 467 24.83 -10.88 7.30
C GLU A 467 25.17 -12.36 7.14
N ARG A 468 26.25 -12.67 6.45
CA ARG A 468 26.61 -14.06 6.15
C ARG A 468 28.08 -14.21 5.83
N VAL A 469 28.52 -15.45 5.85
CA VAL A 469 29.84 -15.87 5.38
C VAL A 469 29.66 -16.86 4.25
N VAL A 470 30.42 -16.68 3.17
CA VAL A 470 30.37 -17.50 1.97
C VAL A 470 31.80 -17.91 1.61
N PRO A 471 32.12 -19.21 1.58
CA PRO A 471 33.41 -19.67 1.06
C PRO A 471 33.65 -19.17 -0.36
N VAL A 472 34.88 -18.74 -0.66
CA VAL A 472 35.22 -18.25 -2.00
C VAL A 472 35.23 -19.44 -2.95
N HIS A 473 34.41 -19.34 -4.00
CA HIS A 473 34.24 -20.42 -4.97
C HIS A 473 35.57 -20.75 -5.69
N PRO A 474 35.89 -22.04 -5.97
CA PRO A 474 37.15 -22.43 -6.62
C PRO A 474 37.43 -21.71 -7.94
N GLN A 475 36.41 -21.54 -8.80
CA GLN A 475 36.54 -20.77 -10.04
C GLN A 475 36.99 -19.32 -9.82
N ILE A 476 36.52 -18.68 -8.74
CA ILE A 476 36.90 -17.30 -8.39
C ILE A 476 38.35 -17.26 -7.91
N ILE A 477 38.79 -18.29 -7.20
CA ILE A 477 40.19 -18.46 -6.78
C ILE A 477 41.07 -18.64 -8.02
N GLN A 478 40.71 -19.55 -8.93
CA GLN A 478 41.45 -19.83 -10.18
C GLN A 478 41.59 -18.60 -11.08
N LEU A 479 40.57 -17.74 -11.12
CA LEU A 479 40.61 -16.49 -11.87
C LEU A 479 41.50 -15.41 -11.23
N GLY A 480 42.09 -15.66 -10.05
CA GLY A 480 43.06 -14.76 -9.40
C GLY A 480 42.46 -13.74 -8.42
N PHE A 481 41.25 -13.99 -7.89
CA PHE A 481 40.61 -13.03 -6.97
C PHE A 481 41.39 -12.83 -5.68
N LEU A 482 41.96 -13.90 -5.12
CA LEU A 482 42.74 -13.81 -3.88
C LEU A 482 44.04 -13.03 -4.08
N ASP A 483 44.68 -13.15 -5.25
CA ASP A 483 45.86 -12.35 -5.60
C ASP A 483 45.50 -10.86 -5.71
N TYR A 484 44.36 -10.55 -6.35
CA TYR A 484 43.85 -9.20 -6.43
C TYR A 484 43.61 -8.58 -5.04
N VAL A 485 42.94 -9.33 -4.15
CA VAL A 485 42.69 -8.93 -2.75
C VAL A 485 44.01 -8.74 -2.00
N GLY A 486 44.94 -9.68 -2.13
CA GLY A 486 46.25 -9.65 -1.48
C GLY A 486 47.07 -8.42 -1.88
N ARG A 487 47.13 -8.11 -3.18
CA ARG A 487 47.82 -6.91 -3.67
C ARG A 487 47.19 -5.63 -3.15
N ARG A 488 45.86 -5.52 -3.20
CA ARG A 488 45.13 -4.36 -2.63
C ARG A 488 45.38 -4.23 -1.13
N ARG A 489 45.45 -5.34 -0.39
CA ARG A 489 45.78 -5.36 1.04
C ARG A 489 47.19 -4.83 1.30
N VAL A 490 48.18 -5.27 0.52
CA VAL A 490 49.58 -4.83 0.67
C VAL A 490 49.73 -3.34 0.35
N VAL A 491 49.08 -2.86 -0.71
CA VAL A 491 49.24 -1.47 -1.18
C VAL A 491 48.42 -0.49 -0.35
N ASP A 492 47.16 -0.82 -0.05
CA ASP A 492 46.17 0.12 0.49
C ASP A 492 45.71 -0.23 1.92
N GLY A 493 46.16 -1.38 2.47
CA GLY A 493 45.86 -1.84 3.82
C GLY A 493 44.58 -2.67 3.97
N ASP A 494 44.32 -3.15 5.19
CA ASP A 494 43.19 -4.03 5.53
C ASP A 494 41.81 -3.36 5.50
N ARG A 495 41.76 -2.03 5.59
CA ARG A 495 40.51 -1.28 5.51
C ARG A 495 40.19 -0.78 4.10
N ALA A 496 41.05 -1.08 3.13
CA ALA A 496 40.88 -0.66 1.75
C ALA A 496 39.64 -1.29 1.11
N TRP A 497 38.87 -0.48 0.38
CA TRP A 497 37.80 -0.99 -0.47
C TRP A 497 38.37 -1.82 -1.61
N LEU A 498 37.76 -2.97 -1.89
CA LEU A 498 38.10 -3.74 -3.08
C LEU A 498 37.73 -2.96 -4.34
N PHE A 499 36.61 -2.24 -4.35
CA PHE A 499 36.13 -1.50 -5.52
C PHE A 499 35.89 -0.01 -5.24
N PRO A 500 36.95 0.81 -5.04
CA PRO A 500 36.81 2.19 -4.59
C PRO A 500 35.81 3.04 -5.37
N PRO A 501 35.79 3.06 -6.73
CA PRO A 501 34.88 3.95 -7.45
C PRO A 501 33.39 3.67 -7.25
N VAL A 502 33.04 2.50 -6.70
CA VAL A 502 31.67 2.09 -6.39
C VAL A 502 31.48 1.79 -4.90
N ALA A 503 32.44 2.15 -4.06
CA ALA A 503 32.38 1.93 -2.62
C ALA A 503 31.31 2.82 -1.94
N PRO A 504 30.92 2.53 -0.69
CA PRO A 504 29.91 3.30 0.04
C PRO A 504 30.24 4.79 0.19
N ASP A 505 31.53 5.13 0.27
CA ASP A 505 32.06 6.49 0.39
C ASP A 505 32.16 7.23 -0.96
N GLN A 506 31.69 6.62 -2.06
CA GLN A 506 31.54 7.26 -3.36
C GLN A 506 30.04 7.51 -3.66
N PRO A 507 29.52 8.72 -3.37
CA PRO A 507 28.13 9.05 -3.63
C PRO A 507 27.74 8.81 -5.09
N GLY A 508 26.69 8.03 -5.32
CA GLY A 508 26.17 7.76 -6.66
C GLY A 508 26.99 6.78 -7.52
N GLY A 509 28.21 6.41 -7.13
CA GLY A 509 29.09 5.52 -7.91
C GLY A 509 28.43 4.18 -8.25
N ARG A 510 27.82 3.51 -7.27
CA ARG A 510 27.05 2.26 -7.45
C ARG A 510 25.91 2.39 -8.46
N LYS A 511 25.17 3.50 -8.40
CA LYS A 511 24.02 3.77 -9.28
C LYS A 511 24.48 4.09 -10.70
N ALA A 512 25.57 4.83 -10.85
CA ALA A 512 26.20 5.11 -12.14
C ALA A 512 26.71 3.82 -12.80
N TRP A 513 27.40 2.98 -12.04
CA TRP A 513 27.90 1.68 -12.51
C TRP A 513 26.77 0.74 -12.92
N ALA A 514 25.69 0.62 -12.12
CA ALA A 514 24.55 -0.22 -12.47
C ALA A 514 23.87 0.20 -13.79
N LYS A 515 23.74 1.51 -14.00
CA LYS A 515 23.21 2.07 -15.26
C LYS A 515 24.16 1.79 -16.43
N TRP A 516 25.47 1.92 -16.22
CA TRP A 516 26.47 1.58 -17.23
C TRP A 516 26.39 0.10 -17.59
N TRP A 517 26.36 -0.81 -16.60
CA TRP A 517 26.28 -2.24 -16.82
C TRP A 517 25.05 -2.63 -17.67
N GLY A 518 23.89 -2.06 -17.35
CA GLY A 518 22.68 -2.28 -18.15
C GLY A 518 22.83 -1.81 -19.60
N ARG A 519 23.48 -0.66 -19.85
CA ARG A 519 23.80 -0.22 -21.21
C ARG A 519 24.85 -1.11 -21.88
N TYR A 520 25.81 -1.61 -21.12
CA TYR A 520 26.86 -2.49 -21.63
C TYR A 520 26.30 -3.83 -22.13
N LEU A 521 25.45 -4.47 -21.34
CA LEU A 521 24.70 -5.66 -21.74
C LEU A 521 23.94 -5.44 -23.06
N ARG A 522 23.24 -4.31 -23.16
CA ARG A 522 22.35 -4.02 -24.29
C ARG A 522 23.07 -3.61 -25.57
N ASN A 523 24.06 -2.73 -25.43
CA ASN A 523 24.65 -2.04 -26.58
C ASN A 523 25.96 -2.68 -27.04
N HIS A 524 26.61 -3.51 -26.20
CA HIS A 524 27.92 -4.09 -26.50
C HIS A 524 27.91 -5.62 -26.46
N ILE A 525 27.15 -6.25 -25.55
CA ILE A 525 27.07 -7.72 -25.48
C ILE A 525 25.93 -8.26 -26.36
N GLY A 526 24.87 -7.48 -26.58
CA GLY A 526 23.72 -7.89 -27.38
C GLY A 526 22.61 -8.60 -26.59
N VAL A 527 22.67 -8.60 -25.26
CA VAL A 527 21.58 -9.12 -24.41
C VAL A 527 20.44 -8.10 -24.39
N ALA A 528 19.49 -8.25 -25.33
CA ALA A 528 18.42 -7.28 -25.59
C ALA A 528 17.26 -7.33 -24.57
N ASP A 529 17.11 -8.40 -23.79
CA ASP A 529 16.02 -8.53 -22.82
C ASP A 529 16.17 -7.50 -21.68
N PRO A 530 15.23 -6.56 -21.48
CA PRO A 530 15.26 -5.60 -20.37
C PRO A 530 15.14 -6.21 -18.96
N ASN A 531 14.71 -7.47 -18.85
CA ASN A 531 14.59 -8.17 -17.57
C ASN A 531 15.93 -8.78 -17.10
N LEU A 532 16.88 -8.98 -18.02
CA LEU A 532 18.23 -9.43 -17.71
C LEU A 532 19.09 -8.24 -17.28
N VAL A 533 19.41 -8.21 -15.99
CA VAL A 533 20.16 -7.13 -15.33
C VAL A 533 21.26 -7.71 -14.45
N PHE A 534 22.04 -6.87 -13.77
CA PHE A 534 23.08 -7.35 -12.84
C PHE A 534 22.57 -8.39 -11.82
N HIS A 535 21.35 -8.22 -11.31
CA HIS A 535 20.79 -9.15 -10.34
C HIS A 535 20.38 -10.51 -10.93
N SER A 536 20.37 -10.67 -12.25
CA SER A 536 20.16 -11.96 -12.93
C SER A 536 21.30 -12.96 -12.66
N PHE A 537 22.53 -12.49 -12.39
CA PHE A 537 23.61 -13.37 -11.90
C PHE A 537 23.25 -14.02 -10.56
N ARG A 538 22.69 -13.23 -9.63
CA ARG A 538 22.24 -13.73 -8.33
C ARG A 538 21.05 -14.70 -8.46
N HIS A 539 20.16 -14.50 -9.44
CA HIS A 539 19.11 -15.48 -9.74
C HIS A 539 19.74 -16.81 -10.21
N GLY A 540 20.73 -16.75 -11.11
CA GLY A 540 21.51 -17.92 -11.53
C GLY A 540 22.18 -18.64 -10.35
N PHE A 541 22.82 -17.90 -9.44
CA PHE A 541 23.39 -18.47 -8.20
C PHE A 541 22.34 -19.19 -7.35
N GLN A 542 21.16 -18.59 -7.18
CA GLN A 542 20.09 -19.20 -6.38
C GLN A 542 19.58 -20.49 -7.03
N ASP A 543 19.45 -20.51 -8.36
CA ASP A 543 19.05 -21.70 -9.09
C ASP A 543 20.11 -22.80 -9.01
N ALA A 544 21.38 -22.44 -9.12
CA ALA A 544 22.50 -23.37 -8.93
C ALA A 544 22.56 -23.91 -7.50
N LEU A 545 22.33 -23.07 -6.48
CA LEU A 545 22.22 -23.52 -5.08
C LEU A 545 21.08 -24.53 -4.87
N ARG A 546 19.93 -24.37 -5.56
CA ARG A 546 18.84 -25.36 -5.48
C ARG A 546 19.24 -26.73 -6.01
N ARG A 547 20.19 -26.78 -6.96
CA ARG A 547 20.76 -28.03 -7.50
C ARG A 547 21.88 -28.57 -6.60
N ALA A 548 22.65 -27.68 -5.98
CA ALA A 548 23.81 -28.04 -5.15
C ALA A 548 23.44 -28.67 -3.80
N THR A 549 22.29 -28.34 -3.22
CA THR A 549 21.84 -28.94 -1.95
C THR A 549 20.31 -28.93 -1.79
N PRO A 550 19.71 -29.98 -1.21
CA PRO A 550 18.29 -29.99 -0.87
C PRO A 550 17.96 -29.12 0.36
N ASP A 551 18.95 -28.77 1.19
CA ASP A 551 18.76 -28.00 2.43
C ASP A 551 18.27 -26.57 2.12
N GLU A 552 16.97 -26.30 2.33
CA GLU A 552 16.37 -24.97 2.12
C GLU A 552 16.98 -23.89 3.02
N GLU A 553 17.30 -24.26 4.25
CA GLU A 553 17.78 -23.32 5.25
C GLU A 553 19.20 -22.86 4.93
N LEU A 554 20.06 -23.79 4.56
CA LEU A 554 21.41 -23.48 4.08
C LEU A 554 21.38 -22.65 2.79
N ARG A 555 20.48 -22.98 1.85
CA ARG A 555 20.30 -22.19 0.60
C ARG A 555 19.92 -20.75 0.91
N ASP A 556 18.97 -20.55 1.82
CA ASP A 556 18.52 -19.22 2.20
C ASP A 556 19.60 -18.46 2.97
N ALA A 557 20.37 -19.11 3.84
CA ALA A 557 21.50 -18.51 4.55
C ALA A 557 22.61 -18.07 3.58
N LEU A 558 23.07 -18.94 2.68
CA LEU A 558 24.09 -18.62 1.67
C LEU A 558 23.62 -17.53 0.69
N ALA A 559 22.34 -17.55 0.30
CA ALA A 559 21.77 -16.50 -0.53
C ALA A 559 21.50 -15.19 0.25
N GLY A 560 21.48 -15.19 1.59
CA GLY A 560 21.06 -14.05 2.40
C GLY A 560 19.59 -13.69 2.15
N ARG A 561 18.71 -14.70 2.24
CA ARG A 561 17.24 -14.59 2.18
C ARG A 561 16.63 -14.89 3.55
N SER A 562 15.52 -14.24 3.87
CA SER A 562 14.65 -14.62 4.98
C SER A 562 13.50 -15.45 4.43
N ALA A 563 13.14 -16.55 5.10
CA ALA A 563 11.99 -17.37 4.71
C ALA A 563 10.71 -16.52 4.70
N ALA A 564 9.99 -16.51 3.57
CA ALA A 564 8.74 -15.77 3.47
C ALA A 564 7.69 -16.38 4.41
N GLY A 565 7.16 -15.59 5.35
CA GLY A 565 6.04 -15.99 6.20
C GLY A 565 6.37 -16.98 7.33
N LYS A 566 7.65 -17.30 7.58
CA LYS A 566 8.08 -18.09 8.75
C LYS A 566 8.89 -17.21 9.70
N SER A 567 8.69 -17.43 11.00
CA SER A 567 9.10 -16.62 12.16
C SER A 567 10.48 -15.94 12.09
N VAL A 568 10.62 -14.89 12.91
CA VAL A 568 11.85 -14.16 13.29
C VAL A 568 13.01 -15.09 13.72
N SER A 569 12.75 -16.38 13.95
CA SER A 569 13.71 -17.38 14.46
C SER A 569 14.73 -17.92 13.45
N ARG A 570 14.71 -17.52 12.17
CA ARG A 570 15.70 -17.96 11.16
C ARG A 570 16.64 -16.83 10.73
N GLN A 571 17.20 -16.12 11.70
CA GLN A 571 18.24 -15.12 11.48
C GLN A 571 19.60 -15.75 11.80
N TYR A 572 20.44 -15.93 10.78
CA TYR A 572 21.81 -16.37 10.96
C TYR A 572 22.72 -15.22 10.61
N GLY A 573 23.44 -14.68 11.59
CA GLY A 573 24.60 -13.84 11.30
C GLY A 573 25.77 -14.70 10.82
N ALA A 574 26.81 -14.06 10.28
CA ALA A 574 27.95 -14.75 9.68
C ALA A 574 28.62 -15.76 10.64
N LYS A 575 28.73 -15.45 11.94
CA LYS A 575 29.30 -16.36 12.94
C LYS A 575 28.37 -17.55 13.24
N GLN A 576 27.06 -17.32 13.32
CA GLN A 576 26.09 -18.38 13.57
C GLN A 576 26.06 -19.40 12.43
N MET A 577 26.31 -18.98 11.18
CA MET A 577 26.45 -19.91 10.06
C MET A 577 27.62 -20.89 10.26
N LEU A 578 28.78 -20.38 10.69
CA LEU A 578 29.95 -21.22 10.96
C LEU A 578 29.68 -22.22 12.09
N GLN A 579 29.02 -21.79 13.16
CA GLN A 579 28.65 -22.67 14.28
C GLN A 579 27.64 -23.74 13.86
N ARG A 580 26.71 -23.40 12.97
CA ARG A 580 25.60 -24.28 12.59
C ARG A 580 25.99 -25.34 11.58
N TRP A 581 26.73 -24.96 10.53
CA TRP A 581 27.08 -25.87 9.43
C TRP A 581 28.57 -26.21 9.40
N GLY A 582 29.44 -25.40 9.99
CA GLY A 582 30.88 -25.52 9.83
C GLY A 582 31.37 -25.06 8.45
N VAL A 583 32.65 -24.67 8.37
CA VAL A 583 33.25 -24.17 7.13
C VAL A 583 33.23 -25.22 6.01
N GLN A 584 33.52 -26.47 6.34
CA GLN A 584 33.58 -27.56 5.37
C GLN A 584 32.25 -27.74 4.64
N LYS A 585 31.12 -27.78 5.37
CA LYS A 585 29.81 -27.96 4.74
C LYS A 585 29.41 -26.79 3.84
N LEU A 586 29.71 -25.56 4.28
CA LEU A 586 29.51 -24.37 3.46
C LEU A 586 30.36 -24.45 2.19
N HIS A 587 31.61 -24.87 2.31
CA HIS A 587 32.56 -24.94 1.20
C HIS A 587 32.18 -26.01 0.19
N GLU A 588 31.86 -27.23 0.64
CA GLU A 588 31.32 -28.31 -0.21
C GLU A 588 30.10 -27.84 -1.00
N THR A 589 29.17 -27.15 -0.33
CA THR A 589 27.95 -26.65 -0.97
C THR A 589 28.27 -25.62 -2.04
N ILE A 590 29.21 -24.69 -1.77
CA ILE A 590 29.64 -23.70 -2.76
C ILE A 590 30.40 -24.35 -3.90
N CYS A 591 31.26 -25.33 -3.68
CA CYS A 591 31.97 -26.06 -4.75
C CYS A 591 31.01 -26.76 -5.72
N ASN A 592 29.82 -27.13 -5.27
CA ASN A 592 28.78 -27.73 -6.10
C ASN A 592 27.94 -26.70 -6.89
N VAL A 593 28.16 -25.41 -6.69
CA VAL A 593 27.52 -24.34 -7.49
C VAL A 593 28.18 -24.28 -8.86
N THR A 594 27.58 -24.96 -9.83
CA THR A 594 28.10 -25.06 -11.19
C THR A 594 27.13 -24.48 -12.23
N PHE A 595 27.68 -24.07 -13.36
CA PHE A 595 26.94 -23.52 -14.50
C PHE A 595 27.29 -24.33 -15.76
N PRO A 596 26.59 -25.46 -16.02
CA PRO A 596 26.84 -26.28 -17.20
C PRO A 596 26.73 -25.47 -18.49
N GLY A 597 27.70 -25.66 -19.39
CA GLY A 597 27.76 -24.95 -20.68
C GLY A 597 28.42 -23.57 -20.62
N LEU A 598 28.89 -23.13 -19.45
CA LEU A 598 29.68 -21.90 -19.33
C LEU A 598 31.18 -22.23 -19.34
N ASP A 599 31.89 -21.72 -20.34
CA ASP A 599 33.36 -21.76 -20.41
C ASP A 599 33.96 -20.42 -20.00
N LEU A 600 34.82 -20.45 -18.99
CA LEU A 600 35.56 -19.29 -18.47
C LEU A 600 37.06 -19.36 -18.75
N SER A 601 37.54 -20.34 -19.54
CA SER A 601 38.95 -20.55 -19.85
C SER A 601 39.65 -19.33 -20.47
N ARG A 602 38.89 -18.52 -21.22
CA ARG A 602 39.36 -17.29 -21.87
C ARG A 602 39.25 -16.05 -20.99
N VAL A 603 38.57 -16.14 -19.85
CA VAL A 603 38.38 -14.99 -18.96
C VAL A 603 39.69 -14.65 -18.26
N ARG A 604 40.10 -13.40 -18.39
CA ARG A 604 41.28 -12.83 -17.76
C ARG A 604 40.84 -11.75 -16.77
N ALA A 605 41.03 -12.00 -15.48
CA ALA A 605 40.71 -10.99 -14.47
C ALA A 605 41.88 -10.02 -14.25
N PRO A 606 41.60 -8.74 -13.92
CA PRO A 606 42.65 -7.76 -13.70
C PRO A 606 43.38 -8.07 -12.39
N ILE A 607 44.63 -8.50 -12.48
CA ILE A 607 45.52 -8.64 -11.34
C ILE A 607 46.21 -7.28 -11.09
N SER A 608 45.42 -6.25 -10.72
CA SER A 608 45.83 -4.86 -10.41
C SER A 608 47.09 -4.33 -11.11
N SER A 609 46.90 -3.52 -12.16
CA SER A 609 47.95 -2.69 -12.77
C SER A 609 48.32 -1.52 -11.83
N ALA A 610 49.37 -1.69 -11.03
CA ALA A 610 50.05 -0.58 -10.35
C ALA A 610 51.54 -0.90 -10.11
N LEU A 611 52.29 -1.05 -11.21
CA LEU A 611 53.76 -0.94 -11.26
C LEU A 611 54.17 -0.19 -12.54
N THR A 612 53.56 0.96 -12.79
CA THR A 612 54.05 1.94 -13.79
C THR A 612 53.80 3.36 -13.30
N ARG A 613 54.36 3.71 -12.14
CA ARG A 613 54.91 5.05 -11.94
C ARG A 613 56.42 4.90 -12.02
N GLY A 614 56.91 4.81 -13.24
CA GLY A 614 58.32 5.09 -13.50
C GLY A 614 58.58 6.52 -13.07
N LYS A 615 59.56 6.68 -12.16
CA LYS A 615 60.33 7.91 -12.03
C LYS A 615 60.59 8.47 -13.42
N ARG A 616 60.13 9.69 -13.68
CA ARG A 616 60.90 10.58 -14.53
C ARG A 616 61.76 11.38 -13.56
N ASP A 617 62.99 10.91 -13.43
CA ASP A 617 64.09 11.78 -13.05
C ASP A 617 64.33 12.75 -14.23
N ASN A 618 64.64 14.01 -13.86
CA ASN A 618 64.83 15.24 -14.66
C ASN A 618 63.60 15.98 -15.16
#